data_AF-A0A940KJC0-F1
#
_entry.id   AF-A0A940KJC0-F1
#
_cell.length_a   1.000
_cell.length_b   1.000
_cell.length_c   1.000
_cell.angle_alpha   90.00
_cell.angle_beta   90.00
_cell.angle_gamma   90.00
#
_symmetry.space_group_name_H-M   'P 1'
#
loop_
_entity.id
_entity.type
_entity.pdbx_description
1 polymer ?
#
loop_
_entity_poly.entity_id
_entity_poly.type
_entity_poly.pdbx_seq_one_letter_code
_entity_poly.pdbx_strand_id
1 'polypeptide(L)'
;RVIIIADAMLATGSSLVKTIQYLRDEGHPREIHIVSAIACTVGIEYVKRSEPHVKIWCGAIDEELTAKGYIVPGLGDAGDLAFGTKVQM
;
A
#
# COMPACT_ATOMS: atom_id res chain seq x y z
N ARG A 1 -11.07 10.59 13.97
CA ARG A 1 -10.58 9.33 14.60
C ARG A 1 -9.21 8.98 14.01
N VAL A 2 -8.42 8.12 14.66
CA VAL A 2 -7.23 7.53 14.00
C VAL A 2 -7.69 6.41 13.09
N ILE A 3 -7.20 6.38 11.85
CA ILE A 3 -7.50 5.32 10.87
C ILE A 3 -6.22 4.54 10.58
N ILE A 4 -6.33 3.22 10.58
CA ILE A 4 -5.27 2.31 10.15
C ILE A 4 -5.75 1.64 8.86
N ILE A 5 -5.02 1.87 7.78
CA ILE A 5 -5.18 1.17 6.50
C ILE A 5 -4.18 0.02 6.52
N ALA A 6 -4.68 -1.20 6.56
CA ALA A 6 -3.88 -2.41 6.47
C ALA A 6 -3.91 -2.93 5.03
N ASP A 7 -2.75 -3.02 4.40
CA ASP A 7 -2.57 -3.58 3.06
C ASP A 7 -1.37 -4.52 3.12
N ALA A 8 -1.41 -5.67 2.45
CA ALA A 8 -0.27 -6.59 2.48
C ALA A 8 0.95 -6.00 1.74
N MET A 9 0.70 -5.22 0.68
CA MET A 9 1.74 -4.75 -0.23
C MET A 9 1.55 -3.28 -0.61
N LEU A 10 2.56 -2.45 -0.34
CA LEU A 10 2.67 -1.08 -0.87
C LEU A 10 3.60 -1.09 -2.10
N ALA A 11 3.06 -1.46 -3.27
CA ALA A 11 3.83 -1.52 -4.52
C ALA A 11 3.97 -0.13 -5.18
N THR A 12 3.01 0.29 -6.00
CA THR A 12 3.02 1.60 -6.68
C THR A 12 2.47 2.74 -5.83
N GLY A 13 1.73 2.43 -4.75
CA GLY A 13 1.08 3.40 -3.87
C GLY A 13 -0.20 4.03 -4.41
N SER A 14 -0.56 3.80 -5.68
CA SER A 14 -1.72 4.45 -6.32
C SER A 14 -3.07 4.12 -5.67
N SER A 15 -3.32 2.85 -5.34
CA SER A 15 -4.55 2.43 -4.65
C SER A 15 -4.67 3.03 -3.25
N LEU A 16 -3.55 3.14 -2.53
CA LEU A 16 -3.52 3.71 -1.18
C LEU A 16 -3.80 5.21 -1.19
N VAL A 17 -3.20 5.98 -2.12
CA VAL A 17 -3.52 7.41 -2.27
C VAL A 17 -5.00 7.63 -2.59
N LYS A 18 -5.58 6.87 -3.53
CA LYS A 18 -7.02 6.94 -3.83
C LYS A 18 -7.88 6.64 -2.61
N THR A 19 -7.50 5.61 -1.83
CA THR A 19 -8.19 5.23 -0.59
C THR A 19 -8.14 6.36 0.43
N ILE A 20 -6.98 7.00 0.61
CA ILE A 20 -6.80 8.10 1.54
C ILE A 20 -7.64 9.32 1.14
N GLN A 21 -7.63 9.68 -0.14
CA GLN A 21 -8.44 10.79 -0.67
C GLN A 21 -9.93 10.53 -0.41
N TYR A 22 -10.42 9.33 -0.74
CA TYR A 22 -11.80 8.95 -0.47
C TYR A 22 -12.15 9.03 1.03
N LEU A 23 -11.27 8.54 1.93
CA LEU A 23 -11.50 8.63 3.38
C LEU A 23 -11.53 10.07 3.90
N ARG A 24 -10.84 11.01 3.23
CA ARG A 24 -10.88 12.44 3.56
C ARG A 24 -12.11 13.14 3.00
N ASP A 25 -12.63 12.66 1.87
CA ASP A 25 -13.88 13.18 1.31
C ASP A 25 -15.08 12.76 2.17
N GLU A 26 -15.08 11.53 2.68
CA GLU A 26 -16.11 11.00 3.58
C GLU A 26 -16.04 11.59 5.00
N GLY A 27 -14.90 12.17 5.41
CA GLY A 27 -14.78 12.74 6.75
C GLY A 27 -13.39 13.28 7.08
N HIS A 28 -13.18 13.59 8.36
CA HIS A 28 -11.91 14.19 8.81
C HIS A 28 -11.17 13.26 9.77
N PRO A 29 -10.36 12.31 9.24
CA PRO A 29 -9.44 11.52 10.05
C PRO A 29 -8.48 12.42 10.82
N ARG A 30 -8.27 12.14 12.10
CA ARG A 30 -7.28 12.85 12.92
C ARG A 30 -5.87 12.50 12.48
N GLU A 31 -5.66 11.21 12.21
CA GLU A 31 -4.40 10.63 11.75
C GLU A 31 -4.72 9.45 10.83
N ILE A 32 -3.86 9.21 9.86
CA ILE A 32 -3.92 8.04 8.98
C ILE A 32 -2.58 7.32 9.06
N HIS A 33 -2.64 6.03 9.37
CA HIS A 33 -1.51 5.12 9.41
C HIS A 33 -1.70 4.07 8.32
N ILE A 34 -0.66 3.82 7.53
CA ILE A 34 -0.59 2.72 6.59
C ILE A 34 0.30 1.66 7.20
N VAL A 35 -0.18 0.42 7.28
CA VAL A 35 0.60 -0.72 7.76
C VAL A 35 0.70 -1.72 6.61
N SER A 36 1.92 -2.05 6.23
CA SER A 36 2.21 -3.02 5.18
C SER A 36 3.25 -4.06 5.58
N ALA A 37 3.09 -5.30 5.13
CA ALA A 37 4.11 -6.31 5.34
C ALA A 37 5.38 -5.98 4.53
N ILE A 38 5.18 -5.61 3.25
CA ILE A 38 6.26 -5.23 2.34
C ILE A 38 5.90 -3.96 1.56
N ALA A 39 6.89 -3.14 1.22
CA ALA A 39 6.72 -1.94 0.43
C ALA A 39 7.87 -1.76 -0.56
N CYS A 40 7.61 -1.02 -1.64
CA CYS A 40 8.65 -0.52 -2.52
C CYS A 40 8.92 0.97 -2.25
N THR A 41 10.18 1.38 -2.33
CA THR A 41 10.59 2.80 -2.26
C THR A 41 9.76 3.68 -3.20
N VAL A 42 9.49 3.22 -4.43
CA VAL A 42 8.66 3.94 -5.41
C VAL A 42 7.26 4.24 -4.85
N GLY A 43 6.62 3.26 -4.20
CA GLY A 43 5.29 3.41 -3.61
C GLY A 43 5.28 4.30 -2.38
N ILE A 44 6.29 4.17 -1.51
CA ILE A 44 6.47 5.02 -0.32
C ILE A 44 6.58 6.48 -0.74
N GLU A 45 7.47 6.79 -1.69
CA GLU A 45 7.69 8.15 -2.18
C GLU A 45 6.45 8.72 -2.87
N TYR A 46 5.73 7.89 -3.64
CA TYR A 46 4.46 8.30 -4.25
C TYR A 46 3.43 8.70 -3.18
N VAL A 47 3.23 7.85 -2.17
CA VAL A 47 2.30 8.14 -1.07
C VAL A 47 2.73 9.37 -0.28
N LYS A 48 4.02 9.50 0.06
CA LYS A 48 4.53 10.64 0.83
C LYS A 48 4.41 11.97 0.07
N ARG A 49 4.59 11.96 -1.24
CA ARG A 49 4.39 13.15 -2.08
C ARG A 49 2.92 13.57 -2.14
N SER A 50 2.00 12.61 -2.25
CA SER A 50 0.55 12.91 -2.33
C SER A 50 -0.06 13.21 -0.96
N GLU A 51 0.39 12.54 0.09
CA GLU A 51 -0.21 12.53 1.43
C GLU A 51 0.89 12.66 2.52
N PRO A 52 1.55 13.82 2.64
CA PRO A 52 2.77 13.99 3.44
C PRO A 52 2.58 13.70 4.94
N HIS A 53 1.35 13.82 5.44
CA HIS A 53 1.03 13.66 6.86
C HIS A 53 0.74 12.21 7.28
N VAL A 54 0.72 11.24 6.36
CA VAL A 54 0.45 9.84 6.72
C VAL A 54 1.70 9.17 7.30
N LYS A 55 1.49 8.29 8.27
CA LYS A 55 2.56 7.46 8.85
C LYS A 55 2.57 6.11 8.15
N ILE A 56 3.72 5.66 7.65
CA ILE A 56 3.88 4.38 6.97
C ILE A 56 4.69 3.47 7.87
N TRP A 57 4.16 2.28 8.16
CA TRP A 57 4.79 1.23 8.92
C TRP A 57 4.99 0.05 7.98
N CYS A 58 6.23 -0.39 7.81
CA CYS A 58 6.53 -1.49 6.91
C CYS A 58 7.50 -2.49 7.52
N GLY A 59 7.25 -3.78 7.29
CA GLY A 59 8.12 -4.87 7.75
C GLY A 59 9.39 -5.01 6.92
N ALA A 60 9.28 -4.82 5.60
CA ALA A 60 10.40 -4.88 4.66
C ALA A 60 10.24 -3.84 3.54
N ILE A 61 11.35 -3.24 3.11
CA ILE A 61 11.37 -2.26 2.02
C ILE A 61 12.33 -2.76 0.95
N ASP A 62 11.81 -2.89 -0.26
CA ASP A 62 12.55 -3.27 -1.46
C ASP A 62 12.65 -2.07 -2.42
N GLU A 63 13.68 -2.05 -3.27
CA GLU A 63 14.01 -0.85 -4.05
C GLU A 63 13.28 -0.76 -5.39
N GLU A 64 12.91 -1.91 -5.97
CA GLU A 64 12.52 -1.98 -7.38
C GLU A 64 11.12 -2.55 -7.59
N LEU A 65 10.51 -2.13 -8.70
CA LEU A 65 9.31 -2.73 -9.26
C LEU A 65 9.63 -3.29 -10.65
N THR A 66 9.08 -4.46 -10.97
CA THR A 66 9.02 -4.94 -12.36
C THR A 66 8.13 -4.03 -13.22
N ALA A 67 8.21 -4.16 -14.55
CA ALA A 67 7.31 -3.47 -15.49
C ALA A 67 5.82 -3.80 -15.27
N LYS A 68 5.50 -4.91 -14.61
CA LYS A 68 4.13 -5.30 -14.25
C LYS A 68 3.69 -4.78 -12.87
N GLY A 69 4.55 -4.07 -12.15
CA GLY A 69 4.25 -3.48 -10.84
C GLY A 69 4.48 -4.40 -9.65
N TYR A 70 5.10 -5.57 -9.84
CA TYR A 70 5.52 -6.43 -8.72
C TYR A 70 6.79 -5.90 -8.05
N ILE A 71 6.84 -5.95 -6.72
CA ILE A 71 8.02 -5.63 -5.90
C ILE A 71 9.11 -6.69 -6.14
N VAL A 72 10.39 -6.28 -6.19
CA VAL A 72 11.55 -7.17 -6.39
C VAL A 72 12.59 -6.95 -5.27
N PRO A 73 13.05 -8.02 -4.59
CA PRO A 73 12.67 -9.43 -4.74
C PRO A 73 11.21 -9.73 -4.40
N GLY A 74 10.57 -8.92 -3.55
CA GLY A 74 9.15 -8.99 -3.24
C GLY A 74 8.70 -10.31 -2.59
N LEU A 75 7.39 -10.52 -2.60
CA LEU A 75 6.77 -11.76 -2.10
C LEU A 75 5.85 -12.44 -3.13
N GLY A 76 5.76 -11.94 -4.37
CA GLY A 76 4.78 -12.39 -5.36
C GLY A 76 3.41 -11.74 -5.15
N ASP A 77 2.33 -12.46 -5.47
CA ASP A 77 0.95 -12.00 -5.24
C ASP A 77 0.47 -12.42 -3.84
N ALA A 78 0.36 -11.45 -2.92
CA ALA A 78 -0.08 -11.71 -1.55
C ALA A 78 -1.48 -12.34 -1.46
N GLY A 79 -2.37 -11.97 -2.38
CA GLY A 79 -3.75 -12.46 -2.40
C GLY A 79 -3.79 -13.92 -2.80
N ASP A 80 -3.11 -14.28 -3.88
CA ASP A 80 -3.01 -15.66 -4.33
C ASP A 80 -2.30 -16.55 -3.29
N LEU A 81 -1.28 -16.04 -2.60
CA LEU A 81 -0.60 -16.77 -1.53
C LEU A 81 -1.48 -16.99 -0.29
N ALA A 82 -2.32 -16.03 0.06
CA ALA A 82 -3.19 -16.12 1.23
C ALA A 82 -4.48 -16.92 0.98
N PHE A 83 -5.04 -16.82 -0.23
CA PHE A 83 -6.40 -17.30 -0.53
C PHE A 83 -6.45 -18.33 -1.68
N GLY A 84 -5.32 -18.63 -2.32
CA GLY A 84 -5.25 -19.46 -3.52
C GLY A 84 -5.49 -18.67 -4.79
N THR A 85 -5.22 -19.30 -5.94
CA THR A 85 -5.40 -18.65 -7.25
C THR A 85 -6.85 -18.29 -7.51
N LYS A 86 -7.07 -17.13 -8.16
CA LYS A 86 -8.41 -16.73 -8.59
C LYS A 86 -9.02 -17.78 -9.52
N VAL A 87 -10.09 -18.42 -9.05
CA VAL A 87 -10.98 -19.23 -9.89
C VAL A 87 -11.94 -18.29 -10.62
N GLN A 88 -11.67 -18.04 -11.90
CA GLN A 88 -12.60 -17.35 -12.78
C GLN A 88 -13.72 -18.34 -13.14
N MET A 89 -14.92 -18.18 -12.57
CA MET A 89 -16.13 -18.83 -13.07
C MET A 89 -16.70 -18.05 -14.25
#